data_AF-A0A8G1RE64-F1
#
_entry.id   AF-A0A8G1RE64-F1
#
_cell.length_a   1.000
_cell.length_b   1.000
_cell.length_c   1.000
_cell.angle_alpha   90.00
_cell.angle_beta   90.00
_cell.angle_gamma   90.00
#
_symmetry.space_group_name_H-M   'P 1'
#
loop_
_entity.id
_entity.type
_entity.pdbx_description
1 polymer ?
#
loop_
_entity_poly.entity_id
_entity_poly.type
_entity_poly.pdbx_seq_one_letter_code
_entity_poly.pdbx_strand_id
1 'polypeptide(L)'
;MDSMWQAVKAYFGENPIQLHTHCCDLKPPKARNENINFGVEIPEDVMGLFSAIGDTSRPPCTCDGMDALVAHIDAFIRAAPARRPEDYTLHSGKQDQSSEDVCRFAMRDALQWWTVWHGSLEHHKWKHLYLALCTISDDLVIPPQDLADGTFTLLGHSLADILAGLRAEHVHPEEIKLLEMLTWRQYIMQYVEKVDGGLRPLLLGKTTMMTQFRVMTAGVHNVAIILLAARGVRSRGLQDAAVEMAAICDCLSMDIAKEALGILQGEKTEAVAGRNRVQLKRELRWLYIRCVEHLDTQPGAAFLRRYATGGYIFVPLMDRYRERARKGARTPMSTRRRKCYMLSRGFRWLNDMLLHGVRVWSR
;
A
#
# COMPACT_ATOMS: atom_id res chain seq x y z
N MET A 1 16.83 5.22 -13.16
CA MET A 1 15.39 5.54 -13.01
C MET A 1 14.63 5.53 -14.35
N ASP A 2 15.03 6.30 -15.36
CA ASP A 2 14.30 6.34 -16.66
C ASP A 2 14.13 4.95 -17.29
N SER A 3 15.18 4.14 -17.38
CA SER A 3 15.10 2.76 -17.88
C SER A 3 14.09 1.88 -17.12
N MET A 4 14.04 2.00 -15.78
CA MET A 4 13.05 1.30 -14.96
C MET A 4 11.63 1.78 -15.27
N TRP A 5 11.45 3.08 -15.46
CA TRP A 5 10.16 3.66 -15.79
C TRP A 5 9.67 3.24 -17.18
N GLN A 6 10.55 3.23 -18.19
CA GLN A 6 10.22 2.69 -19.50
C GLN A 6 9.86 1.20 -19.45
N ALA A 7 10.53 0.41 -18.61
CA ALA A 7 10.15 -0.99 -18.39
C ALA A 7 8.77 -1.14 -17.74
N VAL A 8 8.44 -0.28 -16.76
CA VAL A 8 7.10 -0.21 -16.15
C VAL A 8 6.04 0.17 -17.19
N LYS A 9 6.29 1.20 -18.02
CA LYS A 9 5.39 1.58 -19.13
C LYS A 9 5.23 0.46 -20.15
N ALA A 10 6.30 -0.22 -20.54
CA ALA A 10 6.23 -1.35 -21.47
C ALA A 10 5.40 -2.52 -20.91
N TYR A 11 5.40 -2.71 -19.58
CA TYR A 11 4.66 -3.81 -18.94
C TYR A 11 3.18 -3.49 -18.68
N PHE A 12 2.86 -2.29 -18.21
CA PHE A 12 1.48 -1.89 -17.85
C PHE A 12 0.76 -1.09 -18.95
N GLY A 13 1.49 -0.62 -19.97
CA GLY A 13 1.01 0.32 -20.99
C GLY A 13 1.50 1.75 -20.77
N GLU A 14 1.27 2.61 -21.76
CA GLU A 14 1.73 4.01 -21.76
C GLU A 14 1.27 4.84 -20.56
N ASN A 15 0.11 4.49 -19.98
CA ASN A 15 -0.38 5.06 -18.72
C ASN A 15 -0.30 4.01 -17.60
N PRO A 16 0.87 3.80 -16.98
CA PRO A 16 1.06 2.72 -16.01
C PRO A 16 0.38 2.99 -14.66
N ILE A 17 -0.24 4.15 -14.47
CA ILE A 17 -0.93 4.55 -13.23
C ILE A 17 -2.44 4.28 -13.36
N GLN A 18 -2.94 4.14 -14.58
CA GLN A 18 -4.35 3.90 -14.82
C GLN A 18 -4.76 2.49 -14.34
N LEU A 19 -5.82 2.42 -13.54
CA LEU A 19 -6.47 1.16 -13.19
C LEU A 19 -7.34 0.68 -14.35
N HIS A 20 -7.49 -0.63 -14.50
CA HIS A 20 -8.36 -1.21 -15.53
C HIS A 20 -9.83 -0.86 -15.27
N THR A 21 -10.22 -0.79 -14.01
CA THR A 21 -11.54 -0.36 -13.59
C THR A 21 -11.64 1.17 -13.57
N HIS A 22 -12.60 1.69 -14.32
CA HIS A 22 -12.99 3.09 -14.24
C HIS A 22 -13.93 3.32 -13.04
N CYS A 23 -13.37 3.56 -11.85
CA CYS A 23 -14.12 3.57 -10.59
C CYS A 23 -15.26 4.59 -10.52
N CYS A 24 -15.23 5.67 -11.31
CA CYS A 24 -16.28 6.68 -11.35
C CYS A 24 -17.56 6.26 -12.11
N ASP A 25 -17.50 5.20 -12.91
CA ASP A 25 -18.65 4.69 -13.68
C ASP A 25 -19.31 3.46 -13.07
N LEU A 26 -18.80 3.02 -11.91
CA LEU A 26 -19.36 1.89 -11.19
C LEU A 26 -20.82 2.16 -10.80
N LYS A 27 -21.68 1.19 -11.07
CA LYS A 27 -23.10 1.19 -10.72
C LYS A 27 -23.35 0.01 -9.79
N PRO A 28 -24.24 0.14 -8.79
CA PRO A 28 -24.59 -0.99 -7.94
C PRO A 28 -24.92 -2.23 -8.80
N PRO A 29 -24.31 -3.39 -8.50
CA PRO A 29 -24.55 -4.61 -9.26
C PRO A 29 -25.97 -5.12 -9.02
N LYS A 30 -26.55 -5.77 -10.04
CA LYS A 30 -27.92 -6.34 -9.96
C LYS A 30 -28.03 -7.53 -9.00
N ALA A 31 -26.93 -8.25 -8.81
CA ALA A 31 -26.83 -9.41 -7.92
C ALA A 31 -25.42 -9.44 -7.33
N ARG A 32 -25.29 -10.00 -6.12
CA ARG A 32 -24.02 -10.21 -5.42
C ARG A 32 -23.88 -11.69 -5.10
N ASN A 33 -22.65 -12.18 -4.93
CA ASN A 33 -22.46 -13.54 -4.42
C ASN A 33 -22.93 -13.60 -2.96
N GLU A 34 -23.73 -14.62 -2.61
CA GLU A 34 -24.22 -14.81 -1.23
C GLU A 34 -23.16 -15.44 -0.31
N ASN A 35 -22.09 -15.99 -0.86
CA ASN A 35 -21.07 -16.73 -0.10
C ASN A 35 -20.00 -15.80 0.53
N ILE A 36 -20.43 -14.66 1.05
CA ILE A 36 -19.57 -13.58 1.51
C ILE A 36 -19.68 -13.48 3.02
N ASN A 37 -19.00 -14.41 3.69
CA ASN A 37 -19.17 -14.62 5.13
C ASN A 37 -18.13 -13.90 5.99
N PHE A 38 -17.23 -13.08 5.41
CA PHE A 38 -16.13 -12.48 6.17
C PHE A 38 -15.66 -11.12 5.62
N GLY A 39 -15.80 -10.07 6.43
CA GLY A 39 -15.44 -8.68 6.12
C GLY A 39 -16.32 -7.70 6.89
N VAL A 40 -15.95 -6.42 6.91
CA VAL A 40 -16.81 -5.35 7.47
C VAL A 40 -17.56 -4.68 6.32
N GLU A 41 -18.85 -4.96 6.21
CA GLU A 41 -19.75 -4.22 5.33
C GLU A 41 -20.50 -3.16 6.13
N ILE A 42 -20.44 -1.92 5.66
CA ILE A 42 -21.28 -0.84 6.17
C ILE A 42 -22.14 -0.44 4.97
N PRO A 43 -23.40 -0.91 4.91
CA PRO A 43 -24.31 -0.54 3.84
C PRO A 43 -24.43 0.98 3.71
N GLU A 44 -24.59 1.47 2.48
CA GLU A 44 -24.63 2.90 2.18
C GLU A 44 -25.72 3.65 2.97
N ASP A 45 -26.90 3.04 3.09
CA ASP A 45 -28.06 3.56 3.81
C ASP A 45 -27.83 3.71 5.32
N VAL A 46 -26.91 2.93 5.91
CA VAL A 46 -26.56 3.03 7.33
C VAL A 46 -25.27 3.79 7.60
N MET A 47 -24.46 4.14 6.59
CA MET A 47 -23.22 4.91 6.80
C MET A 47 -23.47 6.24 7.50
N GLY A 48 -24.60 6.90 7.19
CA GLY A 48 -25.04 8.14 7.82
C GLY A 48 -25.32 8.01 9.33
N LEU A 49 -25.57 6.80 9.84
CA LEU A 49 -25.78 6.54 11.27
C LEU A 49 -24.47 6.63 12.06
N PHE A 50 -23.34 6.35 11.42
CA PHE A 50 -22.03 6.43 12.07
C PHE A 50 -21.49 7.85 11.93
N SER A 51 -21.52 8.64 13.01
CA SER A 51 -21.02 10.02 13.03
C SER A 51 -19.55 10.15 12.57
N ALA A 52 -18.74 9.10 12.80
CA ALA A 52 -17.34 9.02 12.37
C ALA A 52 -17.16 8.70 10.87
N ILE A 53 -18.18 8.11 10.25
CA ILE A 53 -18.24 7.83 8.81
C ILE A 53 -19.13 8.91 8.21
N GLY A 54 -20.45 8.76 8.15
CA GLY A 54 -21.35 9.76 7.58
C GLY A 54 -21.57 9.55 6.08
N ASP A 55 -22.23 10.50 5.43
CA ASP A 55 -22.85 10.33 4.11
C ASP A 55 -21.87 10.07 2.93
N THR A 56 -22.41 9.71 1.76
CA THR A 56 -21.70 9.42 0.51
C THR A 56 -22.05 10.42 -0.60
N SER A 57 -21.19 10.53 -1.62
CA SER A 57 -21.44 11.38 -2.79
C SER A 57 -20.63 10.87 -3.96
N ARG A 58 -21.22 10.76 -5.15
CA ARG A 58 -20.48 10.31 -6.34
C ARG A 58 -19.41 11.35 -6.72
N PRO A 59 -18.13 10.97 -6.85
CA PRO A 59 -17.10 11.91 -7.31
C PRO A 59 -17.30 12.27 -8.78
N PRO A 60 -16.85 13.46 -9.20
CA PRO A 60 -16.67 13.74 -10.61
C PRO A 60 -15.64 12.78 -11.23
N CYS A 61 -15.81 12.44 -12.51
CA CYS A 61 -14.77 11.79 -13.26
C CYS A 61 -13.62 12.78 -13.47
N THR A 62 -12.42 12.42 -13.04
CA THR A 62 -11.18 13.21 -13.27
C THR A 62 -10.11 12.39 -13.97
N CYS A 63 -10.44 11.18 -14.43
CA CYS A 63 -9.49 10.24 -15.02
C CYS A 63 -8.91 10.73 -16.35
N ASP A 64 -9.57 11.68 -17.02
CA ASP A 64 -9.05 12.40 -18.19
C ASP A 64 -7.75 13.16 -17.89
N GLY A 65 -7.52 13.55 -16.64
CA GLY A 65 -6.27 14.17 -16.20
C GLY A 65 -5.08 13.22 -16.04
N MET A 66 -5.26 11.90 -16.20
CA MET A 66 -4.19 10.92 -15.95
C MET A 66 -3.04 11.03 -16.95
N ASP A 67 -3.31 11.35 -18.22
CA ASP A 67 -2.26 11.51 -19.23
C ASP A 67 -1.37 12.72 -18.93
N ALA A 68 -1.96 13.82 -18.45
CA ALA A 68 -1.21 14.99 -18.00
C ALA A 68 -0.33 14.68 -16.78
N LEU A 69 -0.83 13.86 -15.84
CA LEU A 69 -0.05 13.39 -14.70
C LEU A 69 1.14 12.53 -15.14
N VAL A 70 0.93 11.59 -16.06
CA VAL A 70 2.01 10.75 -16.62
C VAL A 70 3.03 11.59 -17.38
N ALA A 71 2.58 12.54 -18.21
CA ALA A 71 3.47 13.44 -18.94
C ALA A 71 4.34 14.30 -17.99
N HIS A 72 3.76 14.75 -16.87
CA HIS A 72 4.49 15.44 -15.81
C HIS A 72 5.57 14.55 -15.18
N ILE A 73 5.24 13.30 -14.86
CA ILE A 73 6.20 12.31 -14.33
C ILE A 73 7.29 12.00 -15.36
N ASP A 74 6.95 11.82 -16.63
CA ASP A 74 7.90 11.60 -17.72
C ASP A 74 8.88 12.77 -17.87
N ALA A 75 8.39 14.00 -17.78
CA ALA A 75 9.23 15.20 -17.81
C ALA A 75 10.16 15.25 -16.59
N PHE A 76 9.62 14.97 -15.39
CA PHE A 76 10.40 14.94 -14.16
C PHE A 76 11.52 13.89 -14.21
N ILE A 77 11.20 12.65 -14.60
CA ILE A 77 12.15 11.53 -14.64
C ILE A 77 13.29 11.80 -15.63
N ARG A 78 12.98 12.39 -16.80
CA ARG A 78 14.00 12.74 -17.80
C ARG A 78 14.93 13.87 -17.36
N ALA A 79 14.42 14.81 -16.58
CA ALA A 79 15.18 15.96 -16.09
C ALA A 79 15.87 15.70 -14.74
N ALA A 80 15.50 14.63 -14.02
CA ALA A 80 15.98 14.39 -12.67
C ALA A 80 17.47 14.05 -12.64
N PRO A 81 18.25 14.67 -11.72
CA PRO A 81 19.63 14.26 -11.49
C PRO A 81 19.68 12.83 -10.93
N ALA A 82 20.84 12.19 -11.05
CA ALA A 82 21.05 10.82 -10.56
C ALA A 82 20.93 10.69 -9.02
N ARG A 83 21.26 11.75 -8.29
CA ARG A 83 21.19 11.84 -6.83
C ARG A 83 20.57 13.16 -6.42
N ARG A 84 19.87 13.17 -5.29
CA ARG A 84 19.22 14.34 -4.72
C ARG A 84 19.51 14.48 -3.23
N PRO A 85 19.54 15.71 -2.68
CA PRO A 85 19.68 15.92 -1.24
C PRO A 85 18.58 15.24 -0.41
N GLU A 86 17.39 15.03 -1.00
CA GLU A 86 16.26 14.37 -0.37
C GLU A 86 16.43 12.84 -0.27
N ASP A 87 17.40 12.24 -0.95
CA ASP A 87 17.64 10.80 -0.90
C ASP A 87 17.88 10.33 0.55
N TYR A 88 17.18 9.27 0.96
CA TYR A 88 17.17 8.71 2.32
C TYR A 88 16.64 9.62 3.44
N THR A 89 16.00 10.74 3.11
CA THR A 89 15.30 11.53 4.11
C THR A 89 14.06 10.80 4.65
N LEU A 90 13.77 11.06 5.94
CA LEU A 90 12.69 10.41 6.69
C LEU A 90 11.38 11.19 6.53
N HIS A 91 10.35 10.52 6.04
CA HIS A 91 8.99 11.03 5.82
C HIS A 91 7.96 10.34 6.70
N SER A 92 8.42 9.63 7.73
CA SER A 92 7.60 8.66 8.44
C SER A 92 6.51 9.29 9.31
N GLY A 93 6.61 10.59 9.62
CA GLY A 93 5.74 11.27 10.60
C GLY A 93 5.90 10.69 12.01
N LYS A 94 6.95 9.90 12.23
CA LYS A 94 7.29 9.19 13.45
C LYS A 94 8.73 9.59 13.80
N GLN A 95 9.09 9.61 15.08
CA GLN A 95 10.42 10.07 15.54
C GLN A 95 11.53 9.03 15.25
N ASP A 96 11.57 8.51 14.03
CA ASP A 96 12.64 7.64 13.55
C ASP A 96 13.95 8.43 13.49
N GLN A 97 15.05 7.79 13.90
CA GLN A 97 16.36 8.43 13.93
C GLN A 97 17.22 8.03 12.72
N SER A 98 16.82 6.97 12.00
CA SER A 98 17.59 6.40 10.90
C SER A 98 16.72 5.62 9.91
N SER A 99 17.26 5.37 8.72
CA SER A 99 16.67 4.43 7.75
C SER A 99 16.57 3.00 8.32
N GLU A 100 17.51 2.60 9.18
CA GLU A 100 17.47 1.31 9.87
C GLU A 100 16.27 1.20 10.81
N ASP A 101 15.96 2.25 11.58
CA ASP A 101 14.78 2.27 12.44
C ASP A 101 13.51 2.12 11.60
N VAL A 102 13.42 2.85 10.49
CA VAL A 102 12.30 2.72 9.55
C VAL A 102 12.16 1.27 9.09
N CYS A 103 13.25 0.62 8.66
CA CYS A 103 13.23 -0.77 8.20
C CYS A 103 12.77 -1.74 9.31
N ARG A 104 13.27 -1.57 10.54
CA ARG A 104 12.89 -2.42 11.69
C ARG A 104 11.42 -2.26 12.04
N PHE A 105 10.92 -1.03 12.11
CA PHE A 105 9.51 -0.77 12.41
C PHE A 105 8.58 -1.14 11.26
N ALA A 106 9.00 -1.00 10.00
CA ALA A 106 8.27 -1.50 8.84
C ALA A 106 8.09 -3.02 8.92
N MET A 107 9.13 -3.76 9.32
CA MET A 107 9.02 -5.20 9.54
C MET A 107 8.04 -5.54 10.67
N ARG A 108 8.10 -4.83 11.80
CA ARG A 108 7.12 -4.99 12.89
C ARG A 108 5.70 -4.76 12.38
N ASP A 109 5.47 -3.66 11.68
CA ASP A 109 4.16 -3.27 11.18
C ASP A 109 3.63 -4.31 10.18
N ALA A 110 4.49 -4.82 9.29
CA ALA A 110 4.16 -5.89 8.34
C ALA A 110 3.75 -7.20 9.02
N LEU A 111 4.42 -7.60 10.12
CA LEU A 111 4.06 -8.79 10.88
C LEU A 111 2.73 -8.61 11.63
N GLN A 112 2.50 -7.43 12.22
CA GLN A 112 1.23 -7.13 12.87
C GLN A 112 0.09 -7.14 11.85
N TRP A 113 0.30 -6.51 10.69
CA TRP A 113 -0.61 -6.53 9.55
C TRP A 113 -0.88 -7.98 9.11
N TRP A 114 0.16 -8.77 8.87
CA TRP A 114 0.03 -10.17 8.43
C TRP A 114 -0.79 -11.01 9.41
N THR A 115 -0.58 -10.84 10.71
CA THR A 115 -1.31 -11.58 11.75
C THR A 115 -2.80 -11.27 11.71
N VAL A 116 -3.18 -10.03 11.40
CA VAL A 116 -4.60 -9.63 11.24
C VAL A 116 -5.27 -10.36 10.08
N TRP A 117 -4.55 -10.75 9.03
CA TRP A 117 -5.14 -11.32 7.81
C TRP A 117 -4.94 -12.83 7.67
N HIS A 118 -3.72 -13.29 7.89
CA HIS A 118 -3.34 -14.68 7.70
C HIS A 118 -3.42 -15.50 9.00
N GLY A 119 -3.30 -14.85 10.16
CA GLY A 119 -3.36 -15.49 11.48
C GLY A 119 -2.11 -16.28 11.87
N SER A 120 -1.47 -16.99 10.95
CA SER A 120 -0.19 -17.68 11.18
C SER A 120 0.97 -16.95 10.54
N LEU A 121 2.08 -16.83 11.27
CA LEU A 121 3.33 -16.27 10.77
C LEU A 121 4.28 -17.35 10.19
N GLU A 122 3.98 -18.63 10.34
CA GLU A 122 4.91 -19.71 9.95
C GLU A 122 4.98 -19.86 8.42
N HIS A 123 6.15 -20.25 7.89
CA HIS A 123 6.36 -20.57 6.47
C HIS A 123 6.15 -19.43 5.46
N HIS A 124 6.26 -18.17 5.90
CA HIS A 124 6.01 -16.98 5.04
C HIS A 124 7.07 -15.88 5.17
N LYS A 125 8.32 -16.25 5.51
CA LYS A 125 9.43 -15.31 5.71
C LYS A 125 9.56 -14.30 4.57
N TRP A 126 9.61 -14.78 3.33
CA TRP A 126 9.87 -13.95 2.17
C TRP A 126 8.66 -13.11 1.78
N LYS A 127 7.45 -13.65 1.97
CA LYS A 127 6.21 -12.86 1.89
C LYS A 127 6.22 -11.71 2.90
N HIS A 128 6.61 -11.96 4.15
CA HIS A 128 6.71 -10.92 5.18
C HIS A 128 7.73 -9.83 4.83
N LEU A 129 8.90 -10.21 4.32
CA LEU A 129 9.92 -9.24 3.87
C LEU A 129 9.41 -8.41 2.70
N TYR A 130 8.73 -9.03 1.74
CA TYR A 130 8.13 -8.32 0.62
C TYR A 130 7.05 -7.33 1.08
N LEU A 131 6.19 -7.74 2.02
CA LEU A 131 5.21 -6.87 2.66
C LEU A 131 5.85 -5.67 3.35
N ALA A 132 6.90 -5.90 4.15
CA ALA A 132 7.63 -4.83 4.80
C ALA A 132 8.24 -3.87 3.77
N LEU A 133 8.84 -4.39 2.70
CA LEU A 133 9.39 -3.58 1.60
C LEU A 133 8.34 -2.66 0.97
N CYS A 134 7.10 -3.14 0.78
CA CYS A 134 5.99 -2.33 0.26
C CYS A 134 5.61 -1.15 1.17
N THR A 135 6.00 -1.14 2.45
CA THR A 135 5.64 -0.07 3.40
C THR A 135 6.76 0.95 3.61
N ILE A 136 8.02 0.60 3.37
CA ILE A 136 9.17 1.48 3.63
C ILE A 136 9.15 2.72 2.73
N SER A 137 8.74 2.55 1.48
CA SER A 137 8.67 3.65 0.52
C SER A 137 7.67 4.73 0.93
N ASP A 138 6.81 4.51 1.91
CA ASP A 138 5.96 5.54 2.54
C ASP A 138 6.78 6.41 3.53
N ASP A 139 7.69 5.80 4.28
CA ASP A 139 8.44 6.42 5.38
C ASP A 139 9.83 6.94 4.99
N LEU A 140 10.42 6.46 3.89
CA LEU A 140 11.79 6.77 3.47
C LEU A 140 11.81 7.16 1.99
N VAL A 141 12.60 8.17 1.62
CA VAL A 141 12.84 8.53 0.21
C VAL A 141 13.92 7.59 -0.33
N ILE A 142 13.53 6.47 -0.92
CA ILE A 142 14.49 5.52 -1.51
C ILE A 142 14.63 5.84 -3.00
N PRO A 143 15.84 6.16 -3.50
CA PRO A 143 16.08 6.28 -4.93
C PRO A 143 15.69 4.98 -5.64
N PRO A 144 14.83 5.00 -6.68
CA PRO A 144 14.39 3.77 -7.34
C PRO A 144 15.55 2.94 -7.89
N GLN A 145 16.64 3.60 -8.30
CA GLN A 145 17.84 2.92 -8.79
C GLN A 145 18.50 2.05 -7.71
N ASP A 146 18.57 2.55 -6.47
CA ASP A 146 19.16 1.83 -5.33
C ASP A 146 18.36 0.56 -4.98
N LEU A 147 17.04 0.57 -5.22
CA LEU A 147 16.23 -0.62 -5.10
C LEU A 147 16.56 -1.65 -6.19
N ALA A 148 16.71 -1.17 -7.43
CA ALA A 148 16.89 -2.03 -8.61
C ALA A 148 18.28 -2.67 -8.68
N ASP A 149 19.34 -1.94 -8.29
CA ASP A 149 20.71 -2.46 -8.29
C ASP A 149 21.10 -3.18 -6.97
N GLY A 150 20.22 -3.15 -5.97
CA GLY A 150 20.42 -3.81 -4.68
C GLY A 150 21.28 -3.00 -3.69
N THR A 151 21.57 -1.73 -3.97
CA THR A 151 22.23 -0.81 -3.02
C THR A 151 21.37 -0.63 -1.76
N PHE A 152 20.05 -0.48 -1.93
CA PHE A 152 19.11 -0.52 -0.82
C PHE A 152 18.81 -1.96 -0.43
N THR A 153 18.97 -2.27 0.86
CA THR A 153 18.61 -3.58 1.41
C THR A 153 17.67 -3.42 2.61
N LEU A 154 16.61 -4.22 2.62
CA LEU A 154 15.75 -4.38 3.79
C LEU A 154 16.33 -5.49 4.65
N LEU A 155 16.85 -5.13 5.82
CA LEU A 155 17.40 -6.08 6.79
C LEU A 155 18.45 -7.03 6.17
N GLY A 156 19.30 -6.50 5.28
CA GLY A 156 20.34 -7.26 4.58
C GLY A 156 19.87 -8.02 3.33
N HIS A 157 18.63 -7.84 2.89
CA HIS A 157 18.09 -8.46 1.68
C HIS A 157 17.75 -7.40 0.61
N SER A 158 18.28 -7.58 -0.59
CA SER A 158 17.89 -6.78 -1.76
C SER A 158 16.50 -7.18 -2.28
N LEU A 159 15.92 -6.40 -3.20
CA LEU A 159 14.70 -6.80 -3.89
C LEU A 159 14.89 -8.14 -4.62
N ALA A 160 16.04 -8.36 -5.27
CA ALA A 160 16.34 -9.59 -5.98
C ALA A 160 16.34 -10.82 -5.03
N ASP A 161 16.92 -10.67 -3.84
CA ASP A 161 16.90 -11.72 -2.81
C ASP A 161 15.47 -12.05 -2.37
N ILE A 162 14.66 -11.00 -2.15
CA ILE A 162 13.26 -11.17 -1.74
C ILE A 162 12.45 -11.90 -2.82
N LEU A 163 12.59 -11.51 -4.09
CA LEU A 163 11.89 -12.16 -5.21
C LEU A 163 12.35 -13.62 -5.40
N ALA A 164 13.65 -13.90 -5.25
CA ALA A 164 14.16 -15.28 -5.25
C ALA A 164 13.59 -16.10 -4.08
N GLY A 165 13.47 -15.47 -2.92
CA GLY A 165 12.82 -16.03 -1.74
C GLY A 165 11.35 -16.34 -1.94
N LEU A 166 10.59 -15.46 -2.60
CA LEU A 166 9.19 -15.73 -2.97
C LEU A 166 9.08 -16.96 -3.89
N ARG A 167 10.02 -17.14 -4.82
CA ARG A 167 10.10 -18.36 -5.63
C ARG A 167 10.32 -19.61 -4.78
N ALA A 168 11.19 -19.51 -3.78
CA ALA A 168 11.44 -20.61 -2.84
C ALA A 168 10.21 -20.93 -1.96
N GLU A 169 9.32 -19.96 -1.74
CA GLU A 169 8.00 -20.17 -1.12
C GLU A 169 6.87 -20.42 -2.13
N HIS A 170 7.21 -20.97 -3.29
CA HIS A 170 6.29 -21.44 -4.32
C HIS A 170 5.36 -20.37 -4.93
N VAL A 171 5.74 -19.08 -4.89
CA VAL A 171 5.03 -18.05 -5.66
C VAL A 171 5.30 -18.26 -7.15
N HIS A 172 4.24 -18.19 -7.98
CA HIS A 172 4.35 -18.50 -9.40
C HIS A 172 5.28 -17.50 -10.12
N PRO A 173 6.12 -17.93 -11.10
CA PRO A 173 7.06 -17.03 -11.78
C PRO A 173 6.44 -15.80 -12.42
N GLU A 174 5.24 -15.93 -13.01
CA GLU A 174 4.51 -14.79 -13.57
C GLU A 174 4.02 -13.81 -12.50
N GLU A 175 3.64 -14.30 -11.31
CA GLU A 175 3.28 -13.43 -10.19
C GLU A 175 4.52 -12.72 -9.64
N ILE A 176 5.67 -13.39 -9.60
CA ILE A 176 6.95 -12.76 -9.23
C ILE A 176 7.29 -11.63 -10.21
N LYS A 177 7.10 -11.84 -11.52
CA LYS A 177 7.32 -10.78 -12.51
C LYS A 177 6.35 -9.61 -12.32
N LEU A 178 5.08 -9.90 -12.06
CA LEU A 178 4.08 -8.87 -11.77
C LEU A 178 4.46 -8.09 -10.49
N LEU A 179 4.82 -8.77 -9.41
CA LEU A 179 5.26 -8.18 -8.15
C LEU A 179 6.50 -7.29 -8.33
N GLU A 180 7.48 -7.70 -9.14
CA GLU A 180 8.64 -6.87 -9.48
C GLU A 180 8.21 -5.55 -10.14
N MET A 181 7.39 -5.62 -11.19
CA MET A 181 6.93 -4.44 -11.94
C MET A 181 6.05 -3.53 -11.08
N LEU A 182 5.18 -4.12 -10.25
CA LEU A 182 4.38 -3.41 -9.26
C LEU A 182 5.25 -2.69 -8.22
N THR A 183 6.31 -3.34 -7.74
CA THR A 183 7.25 -2.74 -6.77
C THR A 183 8.00 -1.57 -7.39
N TRP A 184 8.52 -1.73 -8.62
CA TRP A 184 9.18 -0.64 -9.33
C TRP A 184 8.24 0.54 -9.54
N ARG A 185 7.02 0.28 -9.99
CA ARG A 185 5.98 1.31 -10.12
C ARG A 185 5.75 2.02 -8.80
N GLN A 186 5.52 1.28 -7.71
CA GLN A 186 5.30 1.86 -6.39
C GLN A 186 6.46 2.77 -5.97
N TYR A 187 7.69 2.30 -6.06
CA TYR A 187 8.87 3.04 -5.60
C TYR A 187 9.17 4.27 -6.44
N ILE A 188 8.99 4.20 -7.76
CA ILE A 188 9.09 5.38 -8.64
C ILE A 188 8.05 6.41 -8.22
N MET A 189 6.79 5.99 -8.09
CA MET A 189 5.69 6.90 -7.76
C MET A 189 5.84 7.53 -6.36
N GLN A 190 6.24 6.75 -5.35
CA GLN A 190 6.52 7.25 -4.00
C GLN A 190 7.73 8.18 -3.95
N TYR A 191 8.77 7.90 -4.73
CA TYR A 191 9.93 8.78 -4.83
C TYR A 191 9.51 10.13 -5.42
N VAL A 192 8.87 10.12 -6.59
CA VAL A 192 8.43 11.34 -7.28
C VAL A 192 7.44 12.13 -6.40
N GLU A 193 6.50 11.48 -5.69
CA GLU A 193 5.59 12.16 -4.75
C GLU A 193 6.31 13.03 -3.72
N LYS A 194 7.49 12.59 -3.26
CA LYS A 194 8.23 13.24 -2.18
C LYS A 194 9.21 14.30 -2.67
N VAL A 195 9.85 14.06 -3.82
CA VAL A 195 10.90 14.94 -4.33
C VAL A 195 10.40 15.96 -5.37
N ASP A 196 9.19 15.76 -5.91
CA ASP A 196 8.56 16.66 -6.87
C ASP A 196 7.39 17.43 -6.24
N GLY A 197 7.66 18.68 -5.86
CA GLY A 197 6.64 19.58 -5.32
C GLY A 197 5.50 19.92 -6.30
N GLY A 198 5.69 19.67 -7.60
CA GLY A 198 4.68 19.92 -8.65
C GLY A 198 3.66 18.79 -8.81
N LEU A 199 3.97 17.58 -8.36
CA LEU A 199 3.11 16.40 -8.59
C LEU A 199 1.80 16.48 -7.80
N ARG A 200 1.89 16.70 -6.48
CA ARG A 200 0.73 16.66 -5.58
C ARG A 200 -0.37 17.67 -5.94
N PRO A 201 -0.06 18.93 -6.31
CA PRO A 201 -1.07 19.89 -6.79
C PRO A 201 -1.94 19.39 -7.94
N LEU A 202 -1.43 18.49 -8.80
CA LEU A 202 -2.20 17.94 -9.91
C LEU A 202 -3.31 16.97 -9.46
N LEU A 203 -3.18 16.41 -8.25
CA LEU A 203 -4.07 15.39 -7.68
C LEU A 203 -5.06 15.94 -6.66
N LEU A 204 -4.73 17.05 -5.99
CA LEU A 204 -5.55 17.60 -4.91
C LEU A 204 -6.97 17.93 -5.38
N GLY A 205 -7.96 17.51 -4.60
CA GLY A 205 -9.38 17.72 -4.92
C GLY A 205 -9.93 16.82 -6.03
N LYS A 206 -9.11 15.94 -6.63
CA LYS A 206 -9.52 15.01 -7.70
C LYS A 206 -9.59 13.59 -7.18
N THR A 207 -10.68 13.25 -6.50
CA THR A 207 -10.81 12.00 -5.75
C THR A 207 -10.53 10.74 -6.58
N THR A 208 -10.97 10.70 -7.84
CA THR A 208 -10.78 9.54 -8.72
C THR A 208 -9.33 9.38 -9.18
N MET A 209 -8.65 10.46 -9.60
CA MET A 209 -7.19 10.43 -9.87
C MET A 209 -6.37 10.12 -8.62
N MET A 210 -6.68 10.78 -7.50
CA MET A 210 -5.99 10.58 -6.22
C MET A 210 -6.07 9.11 -5.79
N THR A 211 -7.24 8.48 -5.94
CA THR A 211 -7.42 7.06 -5.59
C THR A 211 -6.51 6.16 -6.42
N GLN A 212 -6.48 6.34 -7.75
CA GLN A 212 -5.59 5.56 -8.62
C GLN A 212 -4.12 5.74 -8.23
N PHE A 213 -3.70 6.99 -8.03
CA PHE A 213 -2.35 7.31 -7.59
C PHE A 213 -2.00 6.66 -6.24
N ARG A 214 -2.91 6.74 -5.25
CA ARG A 214 -2.72 6.18 -3.91
C ARG A 214 -2.67 4.65 -3.90
N VAL A 215 -3.46 3.98 -4.74
CA VAL A 215 -3.36 2.52 -4.92
C VAL A 215 -1.95 2.11 -5.36
N MET A 216 -1.31 2.91 -6.24
CA MET A 216 0.07 2.66 -6.68
C MET A 216 1.09 2.95 -5.59
N THR A 217 0.94 4.05 -4.84
CA THR A 217 1.93 4.43 -3.82
C THR A 217 1.81 3.62 -2.53
N ALA A 218 0.61 3.14 -2.19
CA ALA A 218 0.36 2.34 -0.97
C ALA A 218 0.77 0.87 -1.09
N GLY A 219 1.03 0.35 -2.29
CA GLY A 219 1.46 -1.04 -2.51
C GLY A 219 0.39 -2.10 -2.23
N VAL A 220 -0.87 -1.67 -2.09
CA VAL A 220 -2.04 -2.51 -1.76
C VAL A 220 -2.32 -3.59 -2.80
N HIS A 221 -2.05 -3.31 -4.08
CA HIS A 221 -2.19 -4.29 -5.16
C HIS A 221 -1.20 -5.45 -4.98
N ASN A 222 0.04 -5.12 -4.66
CA ASN A 222 1.13 -6.07 -4.42
C ASN A 222 0.77 -7.01 -3.26
N VAL A 223 0.20 -6.43 -2.20
CA VAL A 223 -0.19 -7.12 -0.97
C VAL A 223 -1.33 -8.09 -1.21
N ALA A 224 -2.34 -7.71 -2.00
CA ALA A 224 -3.43 -8.61 -2.39
C ALA A 224 -2.91 -9.89 -3.09
N ILE A 225 -1.96 -9.74 -4.01
CA ILE A 225 -1.34 -10.89 -4.71
C ILE A 225 -0.57 -11.78 -3.72
N ILE A 226 0.19 -11.18 -2.80
CA ILE A 226 0.92 -11.92 -1.77
C ILE A 226 -0.02 -12.71 -0.85
N LEU A 227 -1.19 -12.14 -0.50
CA LEU A 227 -2.20 -12.84 0.30
C LEU A 227 -2.80 -14.02 -0.45
N LEU A 228 -3.11 -13.88 -1.74
CA LEU A 228 -3.59 -14.98 -2.57
C LEU A 228 -2.53 -16.09 -2.65
N ALA A 229 -1.28 -15.73 -2.93
CA ALA A 229 -0.17 -16.67 -3.00
C ALA A 229 0.08 -17.39 -1.67
N ALA A 230 -0.13 -16.73 -0.52
CA ALA A 230 -0.06 -17.35 0.80
C ALA A 230 -1.10 -18.46 1.00
N ARG A 231 -2.24 -18.39 0.30
CA ARG A 231 -3.28 -19.42 0.29
C ARG A 231 -3.13 -20.43 -0.85
N GLY A 232 -2.06 -20.36 -1.63
CA GLY A 232 -1.89 -21.20 -2.82
C GLY A 232 -2.88 -20.86 -3.94
N VAL A 233 -3.46 -19.66 -3.92
CA VAL A 233 -4.35 -19.16 -4.96
C VAL A 233 -3.55 -18.23 -5.86
N ARG A 234 -3.64 -18.43 -7.17
CA ARG A 234 -2.99 -17.58 -8.16
C ARG A 234 -3.95 -16.45 -8.58
N SER A 235 -3.43 -15.25 -8.68
CA SER A 235 -4.12 -14.12 -9.32
C SER A 235 -4.27 -14.34 -10.83
N ARG A 236 -5.22 -13.64 -11.45
CA ARG A 236 -5.40 -13.58 -12.91
C ARG A 236 -4.45 -12.58 -13.59
N GLY A 237 -3.36 -12.22 -12.92
CA GLY A 237 -2.40 -11.24 -13.41
C GLY A 237 -2.98 -9.83 -13.45
N LEU A 238 -2.60 -9.05 -14.48
CA LEU A 238 -3.03 -7.66 -14.64
C LEU A 238 -4.56 -7.49 -14.73
N GLN A 239 -5.25 -8.48 -15.28
CA GLN A 239 -6.70 -8.41 -15.52
C GLN A 239 -7.54 -8.90 -14.33
N ASP A 240 -6.92 -9.11 -13.16
CA ASP A 240 -7.63 -9.56 -11.98
C ASP A 240 -8.43 -8.43 -11.32
N ALA A 241 -9.67 -8.26 -11.77
CA ALA A 241 -10.60 -7.26 -11.23
C ALA A 241 -10.86 -7.46 -9.72
N ALA A 242 -10.79 -8.68 -9.20
CA ALA A 242 -10.99 -8.91 -7.76
C ALA A 242 -9.82 -8.35 -6.96
N VAL A 243 -8.59 -8.59 -7.40
CA VAL A 243 -7.37 -8.01 -6.81
C VAL A 243 -7.40 -6.49 -6.90
N GLU A 244 -7.75 -5.94 -8.06
CA GLU A 244 -7.81 -4.49 -8.25
C GLU A 244 -8.84 -3.81 -7.33
N MET A 245 -10.07 -4.34 -7.28
CA MET A 245 -11.13 -3.81 -6.39
C MET A 245 -10.73 -3.94 -4.92
N ALA A 246 -10.15 -5.07 -4.52
CA ALA A 246 -9.72 -5.27 -3.15
C ALA A 246 -8.59 -4.31 -2.75
N ALA A 247 -7.66 -4.03 -3.66
CA ALA A 247 -6.60 -3.05 -3.46
C ALA A 247 -7.15 -1.62 -3.31
N ILE A 248 -8.09 -1.22 -4.17
CA ILE A 248 -8.78 0.08 -4.05
C ILE A 248 -9.46 0.18 -2.68
N CYS A 249 -10.24 -0.83 -2.31
CA CYS A 249 -10.98 -0.84 -1.05
C CYS A 249 -10.06 -0.82 0.19
N ASP A 250 -8.96 -1.59 0.19
CA ASP A 250 -8.01 -1.57 1.32
C ASP A 250 -7.38 -0.19 1.47
N CYS A 251 -6.96 0.44 0.35
CA CYS A 251 -6.46 1.81 0.37
C CYS A 251 -7.48 2.80 0.93
N LEU A 252 -8.71 2.76 0.42
CA LEU A 252 -9.77 3.68 0.83
C LEU A 252 -10.23 3.45 2.28
N SER A 253 -10.38 2.19 2.70
CA SER A 253 -10.77 1.89 4.08
C SER A 253 -9.71 2.35 5.08
N MET A 254 -8.41 2.25 4.74
CA MET A 254 -7.34 2.84 5.54
C MET A 254 -7.46 4.37 5.58
N ASP A 255 -7.67 5.03 4.44
CA ASP A 255 -7.79 6.49 4.39
C ASP A 255 -9.01 7.00 5.17
N ILE A 256 -10.16 6.32 5.06
CA ILE A 256 -11.38 6.64 5.82
C ILE A 256 -11.15 6.43 7.33
N ALA A 257 -10.53 5.32 7.73
CA ALA A 257 -10.28 5.05 9.15
C ALA A 257 -9.26 6.01 9.76
N LYS A 258 -8.19 6.37 9.02
CA LYS A 258 -7.22 7.39 9.44
C LYS A 258 -7.88 8.75 9.61
N GLU A 259 -8.78 9.10 8.69
CA GLU A 259 -9.54 10.34 8.76
C GLU A 259 -10.48 10.37 9.97
N ALA A 260 -11.24 9.28 10.20
CA ALA A 260 -12.16 9.17 11.32
C ALA A 260 -11.47 9.30 12.68
N LEU A 261 -10.21 8.84 12.78
CA LEU A 261 -9.39 8.91 13.99
C LEU A 261 -8.50 10.15 14.07
N GLY A 262 -8.54 11.05 13.09
CA GLY A 262 -7.71 12.25 13.04
C GLY A 262 -6.20 11.99 12.94
N ILE A 263 -5.78 10.82 12.44
CA ILE A 263 -4.37 10.38 12.42
C ILE A 263 -3.51 11.25 11.51
N LEU A 264 -4.06 11.68 10.37
CA LEU A 264 -3.35 12.46 9.35
C LEU A 264 -3.88 13.90 9.24
N GLN A 265 -4.71 14.34 10.18
CA GLN A 265 -5.42 15.61 10.07
C GLN A 265 -4.43 16.78 9.93
N GLY A 266 -4.46 17.45 8.77
CA GLY A 266 -3.56 18.55 8.45
C GLY A 266 -2.28 18.16 7.72
N GLU A 267 -2.05 16.87 7.45
CA GLU A 267 -0.97 16.42 6.57
C GLU A 267 -1.27 16.79 5.12
N LYS A 268 -0.27 17.30 4.39
CA LYS A 268 -0.44 17.72 2.98
C LYS A 268 -0.69 16.54 2.02
N THR A 269 -0.33 15.33 2.44
CA THR A 269 -0.36 14.10 1.64
C THR A 269 -1.55 13.20 1.95
N GLU A 270 -2.46 13.60 2.84
CA GLU A 270 -3.68 12.84 3.11
C GLU A 270 -4.66 12.90 1.91
N ALA A 271 -5.47 11.86 1.75
CA ALA A 271 -6.39 11.72 0.60
C ALA A 271 -7.47 12.82 0.54
N VAL A 272 -7.83 13.39 1.71
CA VAL A 272 -8.80 14.48 1.85
C VAL A 272 -8.13 15.84 2.09
N ALA A 273 -6.84 15.98 1.75
CA ALA A 273 -6.10 17.23 1.84
C ALA A 273 -6.72 18.30 0.92
N GLY A 274 -6.69 19.55 1.37
CA GLY A 274 -7.11 20.71 0.58
C GLY A 274 -8.50 21.25 0.91
N ARG A 275 -9.09 21.99 -0.04
CA ARG A 275 -10.42 22.60 0.12
C ARG A 275 -11.50 21.50 0.00
N ASN A 276 -12.66 21.74 0.62
CA ASN A 276 -13.83 20.84 0.54
C ASN A 276 -13.64 19.45 1.16
N ARG A 277 -12.83 19.33 2.24
CA ARG A 277 -12.59 18.07 2.97
C ARG A 277 -13.86 17.24 3.20
N VAL A 278 -14.97 17.87 3.60
CA VAL A 278 -16.26 17.19 3.85
C VAL A 278 -16.77 16.48 2.59
N GLN A 279 -16.68 17.11 1.43
CA GLN A 279 -17.08 16.52 0.16
C GLN A 279 -16.15 15.37 -0.24
N LEU A 280 -14.82 15.56 -0.14
CA LEU A 280 -13.85 14.51 -0.47
C LEU A 280 -14.06 13.25 0.38
N LYS A 281 -14.39 13.40 1.68
CA LYS A 281 -14.76 12.27 2.55
C LYS A 281 -15.96 11.48 2.01
N ARG A 282 -17.01 12.17 1.55
CA ARG A 282 -18.21 11.55 0.98
C ARG A 282 -17.89 10.79 -0.31
N GLU A 283 -17.00 11.35 -1.12
CA GLU A 283 -16.53 10.75 -2.37
C GLU A 283 -15.69 9.49 -2.16
N LEU A 284 -14.77 9.49 -1.19
CA LEU A 284 -13.99 8.29 -0.85
C LEU A 284 -14.90 7.14 -0.39
N ARG A 285 -15.93 7.43 0.42
CA ARG A 285 -16.90 6.42 0.87
C ARG A 285 -17.73 5.87 -0.27
N TRP A 286 -18.17 6.73 -1.19
CA TRP A 286 -18.90 6.30 -2.37
C TRP A 286 -18.05 5.35 -3.22
N LEU A 287 -16.79 5.70 -3.50
CA LEU A 287 -15.89 4.83 -4.25
C LEU A 287 -15.66 3.50 -3.52
N TYR A 288 -15.42 3.55 -2.20
CA TYR A 288 -15.24 2.36 -1.38
C TYR A 288 -16.45 1.41 -1.51
N ILE A 289 -17.68 1.91 -1.29
CA ILE A 289 -18.90 1.11 -1.38
C ILE A 289 -19.00 0.45 -2.75
N ARG A 290 -18.89 1.24 -3.83
CA ARG A 290 -19.06 0.69 -5.19
C ARG A 290 -18.01 -0.36 -5.50
N CYS A 291 -16.75 -0.14 -5.13
CA CYS A 291 -15.70 -1.13 -5.34
C CYS A 291 -15.94 -2.41 -4.51
N VAL A 292 -16.43 -2.29 -3.27
CA VAL A 292 -16.78 -3.44 -2.42
C VAL A 292 -17.94 -4.24 -3.02
N GLU A 293 -19.00 -3.56 -3.47
CA GLU A 293 -20.14 -4.22 -4.12
C GLU A 293 -19.73 -4.91 -5.42
N HIS A 294 -18.86 -4.29 -6.21
CA HIS A 294 -18.33 -4.92 -7.43
C HIS A 294 -17.40 -6.08 -7.12
N LEU A 295 -16.55 -5.97 -6.09
CA LEU A 295 -15.74 -7.09 -5.61
C LEU A 295 -16.61 -8.31 -5.33
N ASP A 296 -17.79 -8.12 -4.74
CA ASP A 296 -18.73 -9.20 -4.41
C ASP A 296 -19.29 -9.95 -5.62
N THR A 297 -19.15 -9.40 -6.82
CA THR A 297 -19.51 -10.08 -8.06
C THR A 297 -18.37 -10.92 -8.65
N GLN A 298 -17.15 -10.76 -8.13
CA GLN A 298 -15.96 -11.37 -8.71
C GLN A 298 -15.66 -12.76 -8.13
N PRO A 299 -15.08 -13.66 -8.94
CA PRO A 299 -14.45 -14.87 -8.43
C PRO A 299 -13.33 -14.52 -7.43
N GLY A 300 -13.31 -15.17 -6.26
CA GLY A 300 -12.32 -14.88 -5.20
C GLY A 300 -12.71 -13.78 -4.21
N ALA A 301 -13.88 -13.15 -4.37
CA ALA A 301 -14.41 -12.13 -3.47
C ALA A 301 -14.42 -12.57 -2.00
N ALA A 302 -14.84 -13.81 -1.74
CA ALA A 302 -14.93 -14.36 -0.38
C ALA A 302 -13.60 -14.30 0.38
N PHE A 303 -12.47 -14.42 -0.33
CA PHE A 303 -11.15 -14.32 0.27
C PHE A 303 -10.69 -12.85 0.38
N LEU A 304 -10.83 -12.11 -0.72
CA LEU A 304 -10.30 -10.76 -0.84
C LEU A 304 -11.12 -9.71 -0.09
N ARG A 305 -12.39 -9.95 0.22
CA ARG A 305 -13.24 -8.99 0.96
C ARG A 305 -12.69 -8.69 2.35
N ARG A 306 -12.14 -9.70 3.03
CA ARG A 306 -11.50 -9.48 4.33
C ARG A 306 -10.36 -8.47 4.20
N TYR A 307 -9.53 -8.60 3.18
CA TYR A 307 -8.46 -7.66 2.87
C TYR A 307 -9.00 -6.28 2.46
N ALA A 308 -9.97 -6.25 1.53
CA ALA A 308 -10.59 -5.04 1.00
C ALA A 308 -11.19 -4.13 2.09
N THR A 309 -11.78 -4.72 3.12
CA THR A 309 -12.42 -3.99 4.23
C THR A 309 -11.44 -3.70 5.39
N GLY A 310 -10.16 -4.02 5.16
CA GLY A 310 -9.25 -4.30 6.24
C GLY A 310 -8.74 -3.09 7.01
N GLY A 311 -8.70 -1.93 6.36
CA GLY A 311 -8.32 -0.67 6.98
C GLY A 311 -9.15 -0.31 8.21
N TYR A 312 -10.43 -0.68 8.25
CA TYR A 312 -11.31 -0.42 9.40
C TYR A 312 -10.90 -1.18 10.67
N ILE A 313 -10.25 -2.32 10.51
CA ILE A 313 -9.73 -3.13 11.63
C ILE A 313 -8.27 -2.78 11.89
N PHE A 314 -7.49 -2.67 10.83
CA PHE A 314 -6.05 -2.45 10.89
C PHE A 314 -5.71 -1.09 11.51
N VAL A 315 -6.31 0.01 11.04
CA VAL A 315 -5.91 1.36 11.47
C VAL A 315 -6.07 1.59 12.99
N PRO A 316 -7.19 1.21 13.64
CA PRO A 316 -7.34 1.40 15.09
C PRO A 316 -6.43 0.52 15.96
N LEU A 317 -6.04 -0.66 15.45
CA LEU A 317 -5.32 -1.66 16.24
C LEU A 317 -3.80 -1.49 16.21
N MET A 318 -3.27 -0.90 15.16
CA MET A 318 -1.84 -0.96 14.89
C MET A 318 -1.04 0.13 15.58
N ASP A 319 0.17 -0.24 16.00
CA ASP A 319 1.05 0.70 16.68
C ASP A 319 1.43 1.87 15.77
N ARG A 320 1.74 1.63 14.49
CA ARG A 320 2.13 2.66 13.51
C ARG A 320 1.25 3.90 13.53
N TYR A 321 -0.06 3.72 13.56
CA TYR A 321 -1.00 4.83 13.50
C TYR A 321 -1.23 5.48 14.86
N ARG A 322 -1.14 4.70 15.95
CA ARG A 322 -1.12 5.25 17.31
C ARG A 322 0.12 6.09 17.55
N GLU A 323 1.26 5.69 17.01
CA GLU A 323 2.53 6.42 17.07
C GLU A 323 2.40 7.77 16.34
N ARG A 324 1.82 7.79 15.14
CA ARG A 324 1.50 9.05 14.44
C ARG A 324 0.54 9.93 15.24
N ALA A 325 -0.59 9.37 15.72
CA ALA A 325 -1.56 10.12 16.53
C ALA A 325 -0.97 10.69 17.84
N ARG A 326 0.08 10.05 18.39
CA ARG A 326 0.77 10.48 19.62
C ARG A 326 2.05 11.28 19.32
N LYS A 327 2.03 12.14 18.29
CA LYS A 327 3.13 13.05 17.94
C LYS A 327 4.45 12.33 17.63
N GLY A 328 4.36 11.13 17.05
CA GLY A 328 5.49 10.37 16.54
C GLY A 328 6.24 9.52 17.56
N ALA A 329 5.79 9.45 18.82
CA ALA A 329 6.45 8.62 19.84
C ALA A 329 6.35 7.13 19.50
N ARG A 330 7.50 6.47 19.27
CA ARG A 330 7.57 5.05 18.92
C ARG A 330 7.17 4.15 20.09
N THR A 331 6.33 3.16 19.82
CA THR A 331 5.98 2.11 20.79
C THR A 331 7.14 1.12 20.87
N PRO A 332 7.76 0.93 22.04
CA PRO A 332 8.92 0.06 22.18
C PRO A 332 8.64 -1.37 21.71
N MET A 333 9.58 -1.94 20.97
CA MET A 333 9.58 -3.38 20.66
C MET A 333 9.98 -4.17 21.91
N SER A 334 9.04 -4.36 22.85
CA SER A 334 9.29 -5.03 24.12
C SER A 334 9.68 -6.50 23.96
N THR A 335 10.42 -7.06 24.92
CA THR A 335 10.76 -8.49 24.99
C THR A 335 9.53 -9.40 25.04
N ARG A 336 8.37 -8.93 25.55
CA ARG A 336 7.10 -9.69 25.52
C ARG A 336 6.46 -9.71 24.13
N ARG A 337 6.52 -8.62 23.36
CA ARG A 337 6.12 -8.63 21.94
C ARG A 337 7.06 -9.49 21.11
N ARG A 338 8.37 -9.42 21.37
CA ARG A 338 9.36 -10.37 20.83
C ARG A 338 8.99 -11.81 21.21
N LYS A 339 8.55 -12.08 22.45
CA LYS A 339 8.09 -13.42 22.90
C LYS A 339 6.82 -13.91 22.21
N CYS A 340 5.82 -13.06 21.94
CA CYS A 340 4.68 -13.46 21.10
C CYS A 340 5.12 -13.88 19.70
N TYR A 341 6.10 -13.19 19.12
CA TYR A 341 6.72 -13.61 17.86
C TYR A 341 7.60 -14.88 18.01
N MET A 342 8.05 -15.23 19.22
CA MET A 342 8.90 -16.41 19.51
C MET A 342 8.14 -17.68 19.95
N LEU A 343 6.86 -17.59 20.34
CA LEU A 343 6.09 -18.74 20.87
C LEU A 343 5.60 -19.71 19.77
N SER A 344 5.55 -19.26 18.52
CA SER A 344 5.50 -20.14 17.36
C SER A 344 6.92 -20.69 17.11
N ARG A 345 7.08 -22.01 16.94
CA ARG A 345 8.40 -22.67 17.06
C ARG A 345 9.35 -22.44 15.85
N GLY A 346 9.00 -21.55 14.91
CA GLY A 346 9.75 -21.28 13.67
C GLY A 346 10.60 -19.99 13.60
N PHE A 347 10.75 -19.21 14.69
CA PHE A 347 11.16 -17.77 14.60
C PHE A 347 12.59 -17.42 15.02
N ARG A 348 13.57 -18.34 14.92
CA ARG A 348 14.99 -17.97 15.18
C ARG A 348 15.46 -16.81 14.29
N TRP A 349 15.07 -16.83 13.01
CA TRP A 349 15.44 -15.79 12.05
C TRP A 349 14.91 -14.39 12.43
N LEU A 350 13.73 -14.31 13.05
CA LEU A 350 13.13 -13.05 13.49
C LEU A 350 13.86 -12.44 14.69
N ASN A 351 14.40 -13.30 15.56
CA ASN A 351 15.20 -12.89 16.71
C ASN A 351 16.56 -12.34 16.27
N ASP A 352 17.22 -13.00 15.31
CA ASP A 352 18.50 -12.52 14.75
C ASP A 352 18.33 -11.18 14.02
N MET A 353 17.24 -11.01 13.25
CA MET A 353 16.94 -9.76 12.54
C MET A 353 16.60 -8.57 13.45
N LEU A 354 15.92 -8.82 14.58
CA LEU A 354 15.52 -7.76 15.52
C LEU A 354 16.61 -7.43 16.56
N LEU A 355 17.56 -8.34 16.81
CA LEU A 355 18.63 -8.16 17.80
C LEU A 355 19.96 -7.69 17.19
N HIS A 356 20.30 -8.09 15.96
CA HIS A 356 21.64 -7.90 15.38
C HIS A 356 21.67 -6.90 14.22
N GLY A 357 21.03 -5.75 14.40
CA GLY A 357 21.17 -4.53 13.59
C GLY A 357 22.07 -4.64 12.36
N VAL A 358 21.41 -4.60 11.21
CA VAL A 358 21.93 -4.40 9.85
C VAL A 358 23.29 -3.69 9.84
N ARG A 359 24.34 -4.35 9.35
CA ARG A 359 25.55 -3.64 8.92
C ARG A 359 25.25 -3.01 7.56
N VAL A 360 24.88 -1.73 7.54
CA VAL A 360 24.97 -0.95 6.31
C VAL A 360 26.44 -0.61 6.11
N TRP A 361 27.06 -1.16 5.06
CA TRP A 361 28.31 -0.62 4.57
C TRP A 361 27.97 0.63 3.75
N SER A 362 28.13 1.81 4.35
CA SER A 362 28.32 3.01 3.55
C SER A 362 29.71 2.93 2.92
N ARG A 363 29.79 3.04 1.59
CA ARG A 363 31.00 3.54 0.94
C ARG A 363 30.72 4.93 0.44
#